data_AF-A0A972AZY6-F1
#
_entry.id   AF-A0A972AZY6-F1
#
_cell.length_a   1.000
_cell.length_b   1.000
_cell.length_c   1.000
_cell.angle_alpha   90.00
_cell.angle_beta   90.00
_cell.angle_gamma   90.00
#
_symmetry.space_group_name_H-M   'P 1'
#
loop_
_entity.id
_entity.type
_entity.pdbx_description
1 polymer ?
#
loop_
_entity_poly.entity_id
_entity_poly.type
_entity_poly.pdbx_seq_one_letter_code
_entity_poly.pdbx_strand_id
1 'polypeptide(L)'
;MSILLYGQKADRTHENKMLRAFIQALKADWGGAGKDITLIANSMWDGHEVDLVCLLPTAVLVVDFKHYSGHLIGTENGEWTVAGAEVKGGSNHRTNPFQQVRDYKFAIIDWLKRQRLLENQNIGHINGAVVFTGPITGEIDLSIRSSYWFHTTDIERCPTTLADLASAELGVYPRDIEAIKKALGVQALDFDFGQDNYQAKAEPVAPVPITRSDALEKLVESTGTESSGAYKAEVESTKRESAKPASVAPKPDRLAASPLPPQKSRISSMFKSAMVVGGVFLTMAVVSQIYPTIGQTSPADTSTSQQVQPVEPVVQQQANTPAVNAQRYQPAATPIAIRNSATTTYIEQIEARSASQYVGQEVTACGTVAQTTPFSKGVYLNLDKPYPQQSLTLVVWDESLSAVENKLGGLSGLVGVDICARGPVGEYRNRPQIQINAASAVHLKSNAPQLAAANQQSNEINVERIEAFRAPFYVGKQVMACGVLAGTSRFSKGMYLSLDKKYPNQTLTLVVWDESIAPLESKFGSFNSQVGRTFCALGTIEKYKKNLQIQIENPQFLRLMLN
;
A
#
# COMPACT_ATOMS: atom_id res chain seq x y z
N MET A 1 20.88 19.18 23.14
CA MET A 1 19.72 19.83 22.50
C MET A 1 20.10 20.41 21.15
N SER A 2 19.62 19.76 20.11
CA SER A 2 19.85 20.08 18.70
C SER A 2 18.75 19.39 17.90
N ILE A 3 18.12 20.15 17.01
CA ILE A 3 17.26 19.60 15.95
C ILE A 3 18.12 19.63 14.69
N LEU A 4 18.68 18.48 14.33
CA LEU A 4 19.60 18.36 13.21
C LEU A 4 18.82 17.89 11.97
N LEU A 5 18.77 18.72 10.93
CA LEU A 5 18.04 18.43 9.69
C LEU A 5 18.99 17.94 8.59
N TYR A 6 18.63 16.83 7.95
CA TYR A 6 19.32 16.22 6.82
C TYR A 6 18.32 15.81 5.75
N GLY A 7 18.83 15.47 4.57
CA GLY A 7 18.04 14.92 3.48
C GLY A 7 18.02 15.87 2.28
N GLN A 8 16.84 16.10 1.71
CA GLN A 8 16.66 16.99 0.57
C GLN A 8 15.47 17.93 0.77
N LYS A 9 15.38 18.96 -0.08
CA LYS A 9 14.21 19.83 -0.21
C LYS A 9 13.22 19.15 -1.17
N ALA A 10 11.93 19.08 -0.81
CA ALA A 10 10.92 18.51 -1.70
C ALA A 10 10.73 19.36 -2.96
N ASP A 11 10.30 18.76 -4.07
CA ASP A 11 9.93 19.51 -5.28
C ASP A 11 8.66 20.36 -5.06
N ARG A 12 7.76 19.93 -4.16
CA ARG A 12 6.46 20.58 -3.96
C ARG A 12 6.49 21.63 -2.85
N THR A 13 5.89 22.79 -3.13
CA THR A 13 5.84 23.92 -2.20
C THR A 13 5.07 23.62 -0.91
N HIS A 14 4.08 22.73 -0.93
CA HIS A 14 3.28 22.40 0.26
C HIS A 14 4.01 21.49 1.24
N GLU A 15 4.67 20.41 0.78
CA GLU A 15 5.50 19.52 1.62
C GLU A 15 6.60 20.31 2.34
N ASN A 16 7.29 21.21 1.63
CA ASN A 16 8.28 22.11 2.24
C ASN A 16 7.69 23.03 3.33
N LYS A 17 6.45 23.49 3.17
CA LYS A 17 5.75 24.28 4.20
C LYS A 17 5.37 23.42 5.41
N MET A 18 4.94 22.18 5.19
CA MET A 18 4.63 21.23 6.27
C MET A 18 5.86 20.89 7.11
N LEU A 19 6.98 20.53 6.45
CA LEU A 19 8.26 20.29 7.12
C LEU A 19 8.73 21.50 7.94
N ARG A 20 8.61 22.72 7.38
CA ARG A 20 8.98 23.95 8.10
C ARG A 20 8.11 24.17 9.34
N ALA A 21 6.79 24.06 9.20
CA ALA A 21 5.85 24.25 10.31
C ALA A 21 6.06 23.22 11.42
N PHE A 22 6.29 21.95 11.05
CA PHE A 22 6.65 20.86 11.96
C PHE A 22 7.91 21.17 12.78
N ILE A 23 8.98 21.65 12.13
CA ILE A 23 10.22 22.03 12.82
C ILE A 23 10.03 23.28 13.68
N GLN A 24 9.18 24.23 13.28
CA GLN A 24 8.84 25.41 14.08
C GLN A 24 8.08 25.01 15.36
N ALA A 25 7.11 24.10 15.27
CA ALA A 25 6.39 23.55 16.42
C ALA A 25 7.35 22.82 17.39
N LEU A 26 8.24 21.95 16.87
CA LEU A 26 9.28 21.30 17.68
C LEU A 26 10.23 22.30 18.35
N LYS A 27 10.63 23.38 17.65
CA LYS A 27 11.49 24.43 18.23
C LYS A 27 10.80 25.20 19.35
N ALA A 28 9.49 25.43 19.25
CA ALA A 28 8.71 26.12 20.27
C ALA A 28 8.54 25.26 21.54
N ASP A 29 8.11 23.99 21.38
CA ASP A 29 7.85 23.08 22.50
C ASP A 29 9.15 22.59 23.18
N TRP A 30 10.14 22.16 22.40
CA TRP A 30 11.36 21.53 22.95
C TRP A 30 12.47 22.53 23.29
N GLY A 31 12.26 23.84 23.05
CA GLY A 31 13.26 24.91 23.10
C GLY A 31 14.16 25.00 24.34
N GLY A 32 13.72 24.47 25.49
CA GLY A 32 14.50 24.35 26.73
C GLY A 32 14.64 22.93 27.28
N ALA A 33 14.11 21.91 26.59
CA ALA A 33 13.90 20.56 27.14
C ALA A 33 15.14 19.65 27.10
N GLY A 34 16.29 20.12 26.60
CA GLY A 34 17.53 19.33 26.52
C GLY A 34 17.58 18.28 25.40
N LYS A 35 16.41 17.80 24.95
CA LYS A 35 16.21 16.73 23.95
C LYS A 35 17.00 16.95 22.65
N ASP A 36 17.58 15.89 22.11
CA ASP A 36 18.24 15.85 20.81
C ASP A 36 17.43 14.98 19.84
N ILE A 37 17.28 15.44 18.59
CA ILE A 37 16.53 14.75 17.54
C ILE A 37 17.18 14.99 16.17
N THR A 38 17.33 13.94 15.38
CA THR A 38 17.79 14.03 13.99
C THR A 38 16.60 13.79 13.06
N LEU A 39 16.42 14.69 12.10
CA LEU A 39 15.35 14.67 11.11
C LEU A 39 15.97 14.37 9.73
N ILE A 40 15.46 13.37 9.02
CA ILE A 40 15.88 13.02 7.67
C ILE A 40 14.68 13.20 6.74
N ALA A 41 14.62 14.31 6.01
CA ALA A 41 13.48 14.72 5.19
C ALA A 41 13.66 14.40 3.70
N ASN A 42 12.56 14.10 3.02
CA ASN A 42 12.46 13.84 1.58
C ASN A 42 13.57 12.89 1.09
N SER A 43 13.52 11.65 1.59
CA SER A 43 14.63 10.71 1.52
C SER A 43 14.19 9.35 0.97
N MET A 44 15.10 8.67 0.26
CA MET A 44 14.80 7.46 -0.50
C MET A 44 15.16 6.20 0.29
N TRP A 45 14.15 5.44 0.72
CA TRP A 45 14.30 4.21 1.50
C TRP A 45 13.73 3.02 0.69
N ASP A 46 14.63 2.20 0.15
CA ASP A 46 14.31 1.03 -0.68
C ASP A 46 13.37 1.27 -1.88
N GLY A 47 13.46 2.45 -2.50
CA GLY A 47 12.59 2.84 -3.63
C GLY A 47 11.31 3.58 -3.21
N HIS A 48 11.08 3.77 -1.90
CA HIS A 48 10.04 4.66 -1.38
C HIS A 48 10.63 6.02 -1.02
N GLU A 49 10.02 7.09 -1.54
CA GLU A 49 10.28 8.46 -1.10
C GLU A 49 9.49 8.73 0.18
N VAL A 50 10.20 9.05 1.27
CA VAL A 50 9.63 9.27 2.60
C VAL A 50 9.83 10.72 3.01
N ASP A 51 8.73 11.43 3.24
CA ASP A 51 8.66 12.85 3.56
C ASP A 51 9.55 13.22 4.75
N LEU A 52 9.51 12.40 5.82
CA LEU A 52 10.35 12.59 7.00
C LEU A 52 10.55 11.29 7.81
N VAL A 53 11.77 11.06 8.26
CA VAL A 53 12.10 10.10 9.33
C VAL A 53 12.73 10.83 10.50
N CYS A 54 12.14 10.67 11.69
CA CYS A 54 12.65 11.20 12.95
C CYS A 54 13.44 10.12 13.70
N LEU A 55 14.67 10.45 14.12
CA LEU A 55 15.54 9.63 14.94
C LEU A 55 15.71 10.26 16.32
N LEU A 56 15.22 9.57 17.35
CA LEU A 56 15.28 9.95 18.76
C LEU A 56 16.06 8.87 19.54
N PRO A 57 16.68 9.18 20.70
CA PRO A 57 17.45 8.20 21.46
C PRO A 57 16.70 6.91 21.85
N THR A 58 15.37 6.95 21.93
CA THR A 58 14.48 5.85 22.35
C THR A 58 13.37 5.53 21.34
N ALA A 59 13.41 6.10 20.13
CA ALA A 59 12.37 5.90 19.13
C ALA A 59 12.84 6.26 17.71
N VAL A 60 12.24 5.61 16.72
CA VAL A 60 12.24 6.06 15.32
C VAL A 60 10.79 6.28 14.92
N LEU A 61 10.50 7.38 14.24
CA LEU A 61 9.17 7.67 13.69
C LEU A 61 9.26 7.93 12.19
N VAL A 62 8.49 7.19 11.41
CA VAL A 62 8.29 7.38 9.97
C VAL A 62 7.08 8.30 9.78
N VAL A 63 7.26 9.43 9.10
CA VAL A 63 6.23 10.46 8.94
C VAL A 63 5.87 10.63 7.47
N ASP A 64 4.55 10.71 7.23
CA ASP A 64 3.94 11.17 5.98
C ASP A 64 3.07 12.40 6.28
N PHE A 65 3.10 13.40 5.39
CA PHE A 65 2.47 14.70 5.58
C PHE A 65 1.19 14.84 4.75
N LYS A 66 0.08 15.23 5.39
CA LYS A 66 -1.24 15.40 4.72
C LYS A 66 -1.84 16.79 4.95
N HIS A 67 -2.13 17.51 3.86
CA HIS A 67 -2.65 18.88 3.93
C HIS A 67 -4.17 18.95 4.16
N TYR A 68 -4.61 18.52 5.35
CA TYR A 68 -6.01 18.56 5.80
C TYR A 68 -6.13 19.07 7.24
N SER A 69 -7.36 19.28 7.70
CA SER A 69 -7.76 19.69 9.07
C SER A 69 -9.26 19.40 9.27
N GLY A 70 -9.69 19.05 10.49
CA GLY A 70 -11.10 18.80 10.82
C GLY A 70 -11.36 17.41 11.43
N HIS A 71 -12.54 16.86 11.19
CA HIS A 71 -12.91 15.53 11.71
C HIS A 71 -12.45 14.42 10.76
N LEU A 72 -11.59 13.53 11.27
CA LEU A 72 -10.97 12.40 10.59
C LEU A 72 -11.78 11.12 10.84
N ILE A 73 -12.14 10.43 9.76
CA ILE A 73 -12.80 9.11 9.80
C ILE A 73 -12.10 8.20 8.80
N GLY A 74 -11.74 6.98 9.23
CA GLY A 74 -11.20 5.96 8.36
C GLY A 74 -10.97 4.65 9.11
N THR A 75 -10.52 3.61 8.40
CA THR A 75 -10.16 2.32 8.99
C THR A 75 -8.79 1.85 8.49
N GLU A 76 -8.21 0.83 9.12
CA GLU A 76 -6.91 0.26 8.74
C GLU A 76 -6.82 -0.14 7.25
N ASN A 77 -7.92 -0.63 6.66
CA ASN A 77 -7.95 -1.13 5.28
C ASN A 77 -9.07 -0.53 4.40
N GLY A 78 -9.77 0.50 4.88
CA GLY A 78 -10.79 1.24 4.15
C GLY A 78 -10.32 2.63 3.70
N GLU A 79 -11.23 3.37 3.08
CA GLU A 79 -11.01 4.77 2.71
C GLU A 79 -10.86 5.66 3.96
N TRP A 80 -10.16 6.78 3.80
CA TRP A 80 -9.98 7.80 4.83
C TRP A 80 -10.60 9.11 4.34
N THR A 81 -11.28 9.82 5.23
CA THR A 81 -11.88 11.11 4.93
C THR A 81 -11.62 12.12 6.04
N VAL A 82 -11.45 13.39 5.68
CA VAL A 82 -11.46 14.53 6.61
C VAL A 82 -12.52 15.52 6.13
N ALA A 83 -13.49 15.84 6.98
CA ALA A 83 -14.64 16.69 6.64
C ALA A 83 -15.36 16.29 5.33
N GLY A 84 -15.41 14.98 5.02
CA GLY A 84 -16.02 14.43 3.80
C GLY A 84 -15.12 14.43 2.56
N ALA A 85 -13.91 14.99 2.61
CA ALA A 85 -12.93 14.91 1.53
C ALA A 85 -12.01 13.69 1.72
N GLU A 86 -11.80 12.91 0.65
CA GLU A 86 -10.92 11.73 0.62
C GLU A 86 -9.45 12.11 0.91
N VAL A 87 -8.80 11.39 1.84
CA VAL A 87 -7.38 11.53 2.17
C VAL A 87 -6.60 10.36 1.55
N LYS A 88 -5.87 10.62 0.47
CA LYS A 88 -5.15 9.60 -0.31
C LYS A 88 -3.75 9.31 0.21
N GLY A 89 -3.36 8.05 0.19
CA GLY A 89 -1.97 7.60 0.37
C GLY A 89 -1.19 7.64 -0.95
N GLY A 90 -0.18 8.49 -1.03
CA GLY A 90 0.64 8.69 -2.23
C GLY A 90 -0.15 9.15 -3.47
N SER A 91 0.39 8.87 -4.66
CA SER A 91 -0.26 9.18 -5.95
C SER A 91 -1.31 8.12 -6.38
N ASN A 92 -1.31 6.95 -5.74
CA ASN A 92 -2.17 5.84 -6.07
C ASN A 92 -3.56 5.99 -5.44
N HIS A 93 -4.61 6.01 -6.27
CA HIS A 93 -6.02 6.15 -5.86
C HIS A 93 -6.60 4.84 -5.24
N ARG A 94 -5.78 4.08 -4.51
CA ARG A 94 -6.13 2.80 -3.88
C ARG A 94 -5.44 2.54 -2.54
N THR A 95 -4.50 3.38 -2.15
CA THR A 95 -3.72 3.23 -0.91
C THR A 95 -4.21 4.27 0.08
N ASN A 96 -4.57 3.87 1.31
CA ASN A 96 -4.88 4.83 2.37
C ASN A 96 -3.58 5.30 3.08
N PRO A 97 -3.59 6.41 3.85
CA PRO A 97 -2.40 6.93 4.51
C PRO A 97 -1.75 5.94 5.50
N PHE A 98 -2.53 5.11 6.21
CA PHE A 98 -1.99 4.05 7.06
C PHE A 98 -1.18 3.01 6.26
N GLN A 99 -1.72 2.54 5.14
CA GLN A 99 -1.05 1.57 4.27
C GLN A 99 0.25 2.15 3.71
N GLN A 100 0.23 3.41 3.26
CA GLN A 100 1.44 4.12 2.81
C GLN A 100 2.53 4.15 3.88
N VAL A 101 2.21 4.60 5.10
CA VAL A 101 3.16 4.69 6.23
C VAL A 101 3.60 3.30 6.72
N ARG A 102 2.71 2.30 6.69
CA ARG A 102 3.04 0.90 7.01
C ARG A 102 4.08 0.36 6.03
N ASP A 103 3.87 0.59 4.74
CA ASP A 103 4.75 0.09 3.69
C ASP A 103 6.10 0.82 3.74
N TYR A 104 6.11 2.14 4.03
CA TYR A 104 7.33 2.91 4.35
C TYR A 104 8.08 2.35 5.58
N LYS A 105 7.37 2.04 6.68
CA LYS A 105 7.95 1.42 7.88
C LYS A 105 8.66 0.10 7.53
N PHE A 106 8.04 -0.76 6.72
CA PHE A 106 8.67 -2.04 6.36
C PHE A 106 9.84 -1.88 5.37
N ALA A 107 9.76 -0.94 4.42
CA ALA A 107 10.89 -0.57 3.56
C ALA A 107 12.11 -0.10 4.38
N ILE A 108 11.88 0.74 5.40
CA ILE A 108 12.92 1.22 6.32
C ILE A 108 13.49 0.07 7.16
N ILE A 109 12.64 -0.81 7.70
CA ILE A 109 13.07 -2.00 8.45
C ILE A 109 13.96 -2.92 7.61
N ASP A 110 13.57 -3.23 6.37
CA ASP A 110 14.31 -4.16 5.51
C ASP A 110 15.53 -3.49 4.83
N TRP A 111 15.55 -2.16 4.70
CA TRP A 111 16.76 -1.39 4.42
C TRP A 111 17.77 -1.46 5.58
N LEU A 112 17.35 -1.17 6.81
CA LEU A 112 18.23 -1.21 8.00
C LEU A 112 18.89 -2.59 8.17
N LYS A 113 18.13 -3.68 8.00
CA LYS A 113 18.65 -5.06 8.02
C LYS A 113 19.73 -5.29 6.95
N ARG A 114 19.49 -4.89 5.71
CA ARG A 114 20.46 -5.09 4.60
C ARG A 114 21.73 -4.27 4.79
N GLN A 115 21.62 -3.07 5.36
CA GLN A 115 22.77 -2.23 5.72
C GLN A 115 23.48 -2.68 7.01
N ARG A 116 22.96 -3.69 7.73
CA ARG A 116 23.45 -4.13 9.06
C ARG A 116 23.48 -3.00 10.09
N LEU A 117 22.42 -2.19 10.09
CA LEU A 117 22.22 -1.08 11.02
C LEU A 117 21.19 -1.46 12.07
N LEU A 118 21.45 -1.06 13.32
CA LEU A 118 20.60 -1.36 14.48
C LEU A 118 20.37 -2.89 14.72
N GLU A 119 21.30 -3.76 14.30
CA GLU A 119 21.14 -5.24 14.38
C GLU A 119 20.82 -5.77 15.80
N ASN A 120 21.32 -5.09 16.84
CA ASN A 120 21.09 -5.43 18.24
C ASN A 120 19.87 -4.72 18.86
N GLN A 121 18.96 -4.17 18.04
CA GLN A 121 17.76 -3.45 18.48
C GLN A 121 16.50 -4.05 17.85
N ASN A 122 15.38 -3.97 18.56
CA ASN A 122 14.09 -4.45 18.06
C ASN A 122 13.46 -3.42 17.11
N ILE A 123 13.98 -3.35 15.88
CA ILE A 123 13.48 -2.44 14.82
C ILE A 123 12.01 -2.69 14.41
N GLY A 124 11.33 -3.70 14.96
CA GLY A 124 9.86 -3.79 14.89
C GLY A 124 9.15 -2.63 15.60
N HIS A 125 9.81 -2.01 16.58
CA HIS A 125 9.35 -0.86 17.38
C HIS A 125 9.60 0.50 16.69
N ILE A 126 9.99 0.50 15.40
CA ILE A 126 9.90 1.70 14.56
C ILE A 126 8.43 2.10 14.44
N ASN A 127 8.09 3.34 14.76
CA ASN A 127 6.72 3.84 14.73
C ASN A 127 6.42 4.52 13.37
N GLY A 128 5.13 4.74 13.09
CA GLY A 128 4.66 5.50 11.94
C GLY A 128 3.63 6.54 12.35
N ALA A 129 3.61 7.70 11.68
CA ALA A 129 2.58 8.69 11.87
C ALA A 129 2.15 9.34 10.55
N VAL A 130 0.87 9.68 10.48
CA VAL A 130 0.36 10.66 9.51
C VAL A 130 0.20 11.99 10.23
N VAL A 131 0.87 13.03 9.73
CA VAL A 131 0.89 14.36 10.34
C VAL A 131 0.09 15.34 9.47
N PHE A 132 -0.99 15.86 10.03
CA PHE A 132 -1.93 16.77 9.36
C PHE A 132 -1.56 18.25 9.57
N THR A 133 -1.75 19.10 8.56
CA THR A 133 -1.37 20.54 8.64
C THR A 133 -2.07 21.32 9.73
N GLY A 134 -3.35 21.03 9.97
CA GLY A 134 -4.17 21.74 10.96
C GLY A 134 -4.88 20.74 11.87
N PRO A 135 -5.56 21.23 12.92
CA PRO A 135 -6.08 20.39 13.99
C PRO A 135 -6.96 19.24 13.48
N ILE A 136 -6.73 18.04 14.00
CA ILE A 136 -7.60 16.89 13.77
C ILE A 136 -8.45 16.53 14.99
N THR A 137 -9.58 15.90 14.75
CA THR A 137 -10.46 15.29 15.76
C THR A 137 -11.01 13.97 15.21
N GLY A 138 -11.48 13.08 16.09
CA GLY A 138 -11.83 11.71 15.69
C GLY A 138 -10.61 10.79 15.65
N GLU A 139 -10.86 9.50 15.41
CA GLU A 139 -9.87 8.42 15.45
C GLU A 139 -10.08 7.48 14.27
N ILE A 140 -9.03 6.75 13.90
CA ILE A 140 -9.08 5.69 12.88
C ILE A 140 -9.40 4.36 13.56
N ASP A 141 -10.31 3.58 12.97
CA ASP A 141 -10.54 2.19 13.38
C ASP A 141 -9.33 1.33 12.97
N LEU A 142 -8.43 1.14 13.95
CA LEU A 142 -7.20 0.38 13.84
C LEU A 142 -7.31 -0.91 14.63
N SER A 143 -6.72 -2.00 14.12
CA SER A 143 -6.55 -3.18 14.96
C SER A 143 -5.63 -2.86 16.16
N ILE A 144 -5.85 -3.55 17.29
CA ILE A 144 -5.04 -3.40 18.52
C ILE A 144 -3.53 -3.56 18.26
N ARG A 145 -3.13 -4.27 17.20
CA ARG A 145 -1.72 -4.42 16.81
C ARG A 145 -1.16 -3.19 16.08
N SER A 146 -2.00 -2.46 15.37
CA SER A 146 -1.63 -1.28 14.60
C SER A 146 -1.55 -0.03 15.49
N SER A 147 -2.47 0.13 16.44
CA SER A 147 -2.46 1.26 17.38
C SER A 147 -1.25 1.29 18.34
N TYR A 148 -0.49 0.19 18.48
CA TYR A 148 0.76 0.18 19.24
C TYR A 148 1.95 0.84 18.53
N TRP A 149 1.90 1.08 17.22
CA TRP A 149 3.02 1.66 16.46
C TRP A 149 2.62 2.75 15.46
N PHE A 150 1.32 2.91 15.19
CA PHE A 150 0.81 3.88 14.22
C PHE A 150 -0.03 4.96 14.90
N HIS A 151 0.19 6.21 14.50
CA HIS A 151 -0.42 7.39 15.10
C HIS A 151 -1.00 8.34 14.05
N THR A 152 -2.05 9.08 14.41
CA THR A 152 -2.55 10.24 13.65
C THR A 152 -2.45 11.46 14.54
N THR A 153 -1.80 12.51 14.06
CA THR A 153 -1.56 13.75 14.84
C THR A 153 -1.51 14.96 13.90
N ASP A 154 -1.48 16.16 14.45
CA ASP A 154 -1.40 17.43 13.70
C ASP A 154 -0.13 18.20 14.07
N ILE A 155 0.22 19.24 13.30
CA ILE A 155 1.44 20.03 13.50
C ILE A 155 1.56 20.59 14.94
N GLU A 156 0.44 20.91 15.58
CA GLU A 156 0.41 21.47 16.95
C GLU A 156 0.69 20.40 18.02
N ARG A 157 0.11 19.20 17.88
CA ARG A 157 0.22 18.12 18.88
C ARG A 157 1.40 17.17 18.64
N CYS A 158 1.99 17.17 17.44
CA CYS A 158 3.08 16.27 17.10
C CYS A 158 4.32 16.38 18.01
N PRO A 159 4.75 17.56 18.51
CA PRO A 159 5.83 17.67 19.50
C PRO A 159 5.58 16.88 20.79
N THR A 160 4.33 16.86 21.27
CA THR A 160 3.88 16.03 22.40
C THR A 160 3.86 14.56 22.01
N THR A 161 3.28 14.21 20.84
CA THR A 161 3.30 12.83 20.33
C THR A 161 4.73 12.26 20.29
N LEU A 162 5.69 13.02 19.76
CA LEU A 162 7.11 12.68 19.70
C LEU A 162 7.79 12.63 21.08
N ALA A 163 7.27 13.36 22.07
CA ALA A 163 7.79 13.32 23.44
C ALA A 163 7.35 12.05 24.19
N ASP A 164 6.18 11.51 23.86
CA ASP A 164 5.62 10.30 24.46
C ASP A 164 6.15 9.00 23.81
N LEU A 165 6.76 9.07 22.63
CA LEU A 165 7.37 7.92 21.95
C LEU A 165 8.66 7.44 22.65
N ALA A 166 8.52 6.38 23.46
CA ALA A 166 9.65 5.67 24.05
C ALA A 166 9.53 4.15 23.90
N SER A 167 10.63 3.51 23.50
CA SER A 167 10.78 2.06 23.46
C SER A 167 12.01 1.63 24.26
N ALA A 168 11.83 0.74 25.24
CA ALA A 168 12.94 0.08 25.94
C ALA A 168 13.68 -0.94 25.05
N GLU A 169 13.10 -1.30 23.91
CA GLU A 169 13.60 -2.32 22.98
C GLU A 169 14.29 -1.72 21.73
N LEU A 170 14.25 -0.38 21.56
CA LEU A 170 14.83 0.33 20.42
C LEU A 170 15.51 1.64 20.86
N GLY A 171 16.79 1.52 21.22
CA GLY A 171 17.69 2.64 21.42
C GLY A 171 18.47 3.02 20.16
N VAL A 172 18.53 4.31 19.84
CA VAL A 172 19.28 4.85 18.69
C VAL A 172 20.42 5.73 19.20
N TYR A 173 21.66 5.28 19.03
CA TYR A 173 22.83 5.98 19.56
C TYR A 173 23.47 6.88 18.48
N PRO A 174 24.24 7.93 18.82
CA PRO A 174 24.81 8.85 17.83
C PRO A 174 25.62 8.16 16.72
N ARG A 175 26.37 7.10 17.05
CA ARG A 175 27.10 6.26 16.07
C ARG A 175 26.17 5.65 15.00
N ASP A 176 24.94 5.29 15.39
CA ASP A 176 23.97 4.63 14.54
C ASP A 176 23.30 5.67 13.63
N ILE A 177 23.07 6.90 14.14
CA ILE A 177 22.63 8.06 13.36
C ILE A 177 23.67 8.42 12.28
N GLU A 178 24.97 8.48 12.63
CA GLU A 178 26.04 8.70 11.65
C GLU A 178 26.10 7.60 10.58
N ALA A 179 25.94 6.33 10.99
CA ALA A 179 25.93 5.20 10.06
C ALA A 179 24.72 5.22 9.12
N ILE A 180 23.51 5.54 9.62
CA ILE A 180 22.29 5.74 8.81
C ILE A 180 22.50 6.87 7.81
N LYS A 181 22.93 8.07 8.25
CA LYS A 181 23.19 9.20 7.36
C LYS A 181 24.17 8.85 6.24
N LYS A 182 25.28 8.19 6.60
CA LYS A 182 26.31 7.77 5.65
C LYS A 182 25.79 6.74 4.63
N ALA A 183 24.98 5.77 5.06
CA ALA A 183 24.43 4.74 4.19
C ALA A 183 23.32 5.27 3.25
N LEU A 184 22.60 6.33 3.65
CA LEU A 184 21.65 7.04 2.77
C LEU A 184 22.32 8.07 1.85
N GLY A 185 23.53 8.51 2.16
CA GLY A 185 24.22 9.61 1.46
C GLY A 185 23.61 11.00 1.68
N VAL A 186 22.80 11.18 2.74
CA VAL A 186 22.10 12.44 3.01
C VAL A 186 23.03 13.53 3.55
N GLN A 187 22.83 14.74 3.07
CA GLN A 187 23.58 15.93 3.49
C GLN A 187 22.78 16.74 4.50
N ALA A 188 23.44 17.63 5.25
CA ALA A 188 22.76 18.56 6.15
C ALA A 188 21.95 19.57 5.34
N LEU A 189 20.72 19.85 5.78
CA LEU A 189 19.81 20.79 5.12
C LEU A 189 19.72 22.05 5.99
N ASP A 190 19.97 23.23 5.40
CA ASP A 190 19.73 24.49 6.10
C ASP A 190 18.24 24.61 6.47
N PHE A 191 17.96 25.27 7.59
CA PHE A 191 16.61 25.49 8.09
C PHE A 191 15.89 26.63 7.34
N ASP A 192 16.63 27.66 6.89
CA ASP A 192 16.04 28.96 6.55
C ASP A 192 15.77 29.17 5.04
N PHE A 193 15.25 28.14 4.36
CA PHE A 193 14.88 28.20 2.93
C PHE A 193 13.59 29.03 2.66
N GLY A 194 13.54 30.28 3.15
CA GLY A 194 12.64 31.34 2.69
C GLY A 194 11.67 31.88 3.75
N GLN A 195 12.05 32.95 4.45
CA GLN A 195 11.22 33.79 5.33
C GLN A 195 10.15 34.61 4.56
N ASP A 196 9.32 33.94 3.77
CA ASP A 196 8.21 34.57 3.04
C ASP A 196 6.88 34.33 3.73
N ASN A 197 6.22 35.43 4.09
CA ASN A 197 5.00 35.54 4.89
C ASN A 197 3.83 34.70 4.34
N TYR A 198 3.70 33.45 4.80
CA TYR A 198 2.55 32.60 4.50
C TYR A 198 1.57 32.60 5.67
N GLN A 199 0.48 33.36 5.55
CA GLN A 199 -0.70 33.17 6.39
C GLN A 199 -1.36 31.83 6.04
N ALA A 200 -1.84 31.12 7.07
CA ALA A 200 -2.70 29.96 6.87
C ALA A 200 -3.96 30.39 6.09
N LYS A 201 -4.44 29.53 5.19
CA LYS A 201 -5.71 29.76 4.51
C LYS A 201 -6.81 29.72 5.58
N ALA A 202 -7.46 30.86 5.83
CA ALA A 202 -8.49 30.99 6.86
C ALA A 202 -9.59 29.93 6.70
N GLU A 203 -10.17 29.51 7.82
CA GLU A 203 -11.28 28.56 7.83
C GLU A 203 -12.44 29.05 6.95
N PRO A 204 -13.23 28.14 6.35
CA PRO A 204 -14.49 28.51 5.73
C PRO A 204 -15.41 29.14 6.78
N VAL A 205 -15.53 30.47 6.78
CA VAL A 205 -16.41 31.20 7.69
C VAL A 205 -17.82 30.62 7.55
N ALA A 206 -18.33 30.06 8.63
CA ALA A 206 -19.68 29.48 8.65
C ALA A 206 -20.69 30.55 8.17
N PRO A 207 -21.63 30.20 7.27
CA PRO A 207 -22.48 31.19 6.61
C PRO A 207 -23.30 31.95 7.66
N VAL A 208 -22.97 33.23 7.83
CA VAL A 208 -23.67 34.13 8.76
C VAL A 208 -25.15 34.15 8.37
N PRO A 209 -26.09 33.94 9.32
CA PRO A 209 -27.52 34.04 9.02
C PRO A 209 -27.83 35.44 8.48
N ILE A 210 -28.24 35.52 7.21
CA ILE A 210 -28.60 36.79 6.57
C ILE A 210 -29.99 37.20 7.07
N THR A 211 -30.04 37.80 8.25
CA THR A 211 -31.21 38.52 8.73
C THR A 211 -31.42 39.73 7.83
N ARG A 212 -32.42 39.68 6.93
CA ARG A 212 -32.83 40.87 6.18
C ARG A 212 -33.35 41.92 7.16
N SER A 213 -32.67 43.06 7.24
CA SER A 213 -33.22 44.29 7.80
C SER A 213 -33.43 45.29 6.67
N ASP A 214 -34.68 45.51 6.28
CA ASP A 214 -35.07 46.46 5.24
C ASP A 214 -34.92 47.91 5.75
N ALA A 215 -33.67 48.40 5.79
CA ALA A 215 -33.32 49.68 6.42
C ALA A 215 -32.05 50.30 5.79
N LEU A 216 -32.00 50.46 4.46
CA LEU A 216 -30.89 51.16 3.79
C LEU A 216 -31.35 52.06 2.63
N GLU A 217 -32.37 52.89 2.90
CA GLU A 217 -32.76 54.00 2.03
C GLU A 217 -33.10 55.26 2.85
N LYS A 218 -32.09 55.85 3.52
CA LYS A 218 -32.09 57.26 3.93
C LYS A 218 -30.73 57.74 4.44
N LEU A 219 -30.48 59.04 4.22
CA LEU A 219 -29.35 59.86 4.69
C LEU A 219 -27.94 59.41 4.22
N VAL A 220 -27.61 59.81 3.00
CA VAL A 220 -26.33 60.49 2.77
C VAL A 220 -26.56 61.98 3.05
N GLU A 221 -25.86 62.57 4.02
CA GLU A 221 -25.30 63.95 4.03
C GLU A 221 -24.85 64.41 5.44
N SER A 222 -23.80 65.26 5.49
CA SER A 222 -23.25 65.97 6.66
C SER A 222 -22.61 65.11 7.79
N THR A 223 -21.52 65.48 8.48
CA THR A 223 -20.59 66.65 8.36
C THR A 223 -19.18 66.26 8.88
N GLY A 224 -18.23 67.21 8.98
CA GLY A 224 -16.83 66.99 9.45
C GLY A 224 -16.66 66.57 10.93
N THR A 225 -15.44 66.54 11.51
CA THR A 225 -14.21 67.26 11.13
C THR A 225 -12.93 66.58 11.68
N GLU A 226 -11.75 67.19 11.47
CA GLU A 226 -10.39 66.79 11.90
C GLU A 226 -10.23 66.78 13.46
N SER A 227 -9.15 66.32 14.13
CA SER A 227 -7.70 66.33 13.82
C SER A 227 -6.85 65.58 14.89
N SER A 228 -5.56 65.28 14.59
CA SER A 228 -4.42 65.06 15.53
C SER A 228 -4.54 63.96 16.63
N GLY A 229 -3.49 63.46 17.31
CA GLY A 229 -2.02 63.56 17.24
C GLY A 229 -1.40 62.47 18.15
N ALA A 230 -0.28 61.81 17.84
CA ALA A 230 1.12 62.26 17.97
C ALA A 230 1.83 61.90 19.32
N TYR A 231 2.60 60.80 19.30
CA TYR A 231 3.82 60.46 20.10
C TYR A 231 3.81 60.13 21.62
N LYS A 232 4.57 59.05 21.95
CA LYS A 232 5.46 58.73 23.12
C LYS A 232 4.96 58.94 24.57
N ALA A 233 5.23 58.10 25.59
CA ALA A 233 6.24 57.06 25.91
C ALA A 233 7.53 57.53 26.65
N GLU A 234 7.53 57.38 27.98
CA GLU A 234 8.64 57.14 28.95
C GLU A 234 7.97 56.81 30.32
N VAL A 235 8.34 55.79 31.12
CA VAL A 235 9.53 55.53 31.97
C VAL A 235 9.65 56.46 33.20
N GLU A 236 9.50 55.92 34.42
CA GLU A 236 10.57 55.79 35.45
C GLU A 236 10.04 55.04 36.72
N SER A 237 10.62 55.22 37.92
CA SER A 237 10.72 54.19 38.97
C SER A 237 10.50 54.71 40.42
N THR A 238 10.37 53.78 41.39
CA THR A 238 10.89 53.81 42.79
C THR A 238 10.20 52.73 43.67
N LYS A 239 10.58 52.43 44.93
CA LYS A 239 11.83 51.88 45.51
C LYS A 239 11.59 51.65 47.03
N ARG A 240 11.78 50.41 47.54
CA ARG A 240 12.08 50.03 48.96
C ARG A 240 12.34 48.50 49.07
N GLU A 241 13.21 47.89 49.91
CA GLU A 241 14.06 48.30 51.06
C GLU A 241 13.28 48.37 52.40
N SER A 242 13.54 47.58 53.46
CA SER A 242 14.50 46.49 53.81
C SER A 242 13.87 45.62 54.97
N ALA A 243 14.41 44.61 55.69
CA ALA A 243 15.76 44.05 55.90
C ALA A 243 15.79 42.53 56.29
N LYS A 244 16.17 42.17 57.55
CA LYS A 244 16.44 40.80 58.13
C LYS A 244 16.48 40.88 59.69
N PRO A 245 16.74 39.82 60.52
CA PRO A 245 17.34 38.47 60.33
C PRO A 245 16.31 37.32 60.67
N ALA A 246 16.55 36.09 61.15
CA ALA A 246 17.71 35.36 61.72
C ALA A 246 17.70 33.81 61.52
N SER A 247 17.81 32.99 62.59
CA SER A 247 18.04 31.52 62.66
C SER A 247 17.39 30.91 63.93
N VAL A 248 17.21 29.59 64.17
CA VAL A 248 18.19 28.50 64.45
C VAL A 248 17.48 27.10 64.39
N ALA A 249 18.22 25.98 64.26
CA ALA A 249 17.76 24.57 64.40
C ALA A 249 18.68 23.79 65.40
N PRO A 250 18.31 22.62 65.99
CA PRO A 250 18.32 21.31 65.28
C PRO A 250 17.36 20.18 65.82
N LYS A 251 17.58 18.92 65.34
CA LYS A 251 17.03 17.58 65.73
C LYS A 251 17.64 17.04 67.07
N PRO A 252 17.44 15.78 67.60
CA PRO A 252 16.80 14.52 67.10
C PRO A 252 15.89 13.80 68.18
N ASP A 253 15.57 12.47 68.28
CA ASP A 253 15.82 11.20 67.54
C ASP A 253 14.81 10.05 67.96
N ARG A 254 14.80 8.89 67.23
CA ARG A 254 14.49 7.48 67.72
C ARG A 254 13.07 7.07 68.21
N LEU A 255 12.62 5.79 68.29
CA LEU A 255 13.03 4.38 67.93
C LEU A 255 11.71 3.55 67.68
N ALA A 256 11.56 2.66 66.67
CA ALA A 256 11.72 1.17 66.63
C ALA A 256 10.84 0.32 67.61
N ALA A 257 10.38 -0.94 67.36
CA ALA A 257 10.62 -1.96 66.31
C ALA A 257 9.43 -2.98 66.13
N SER A 258 9.59 -4.04 65.31
CA SER A 258 8.65 -5.17 64.99
C SER A 258 8.81 -6.39 65.97
N PRO A 259 8.37 -7.69 65.77
CA PRO A 259 7.75 -8.39 64.60
C PRO A 259 6.72 -9.58 64.80
N LEU A 260 6.01 -9.98 63.71
CA LEU A 260 5.62 -11.38 63.29
C LEU A 260 4.65 -12.25 64.19
N PRO A 261 4.22 -13.49 63.81
CA PRO A 261 3.29 -13.84 62.72
C PRO A 261 1.98 -14.63 63.17
N PRO A 262 1.50 -15.76 62.57
CA PRO A 262 0.22 -15.79 61.84
C PRO A 262 -0.84 -16.82 62.36
N GLN A 263 -2.03 -16.86 61.75
CA GLN A 263 -3.00 -17.95 61.97
C GLN A 263 -3.65 -18.47 60.66
N LYS A 264 -4.18 -19.70 60.71
CA LYS A 264 -4.65 -20.51 59.58
C LYS A 264 -6.18 -20.68 59.59
N SER A 265 -6.76 -20.97 58.43
CA SER A 265 -7.87 -21.93 58.36
C SER A 265 -7.78 -22.81 57.09
N ARG A 266 -8.34 -24.02 57.18
CA ARG A 266 -8.52 -25.00 56.08
C ARG A 266 -9.86 -25.71 56.34
N ILE A 267 -10.66 -25.88 55.30
CA ILE A 267 -11.76 -26.85 55.09
C ILE A 267 -12.16 -26.57 53.62
N SER A 268 -11.92 -27.46 52.66
CA SER A 268 -12.65 -28.71 52.34
C SER A 268 -14.14 -28.46 51.99
N SER A 269 -14.77 -29.14 51.02
CA SER A 269 -14.32 -30.27 50.18
C SER A 269 -14.94 -30.20 48.77
N MET A 270 -14.66 -31.20 47.92
CA MET A 270 -15.23 -31.32 46.57
C MET A 270 -16.74 -31.59 46.60
N PHE A 271 -17.47 -31.10 45.58
CA PHE A 271 -18.46 -31.92 44.88
C PHE A 271 -18.29 -31.75 43.37
N LYS A 272 -18.67 -32.78 42.59
CA LYS A 272 -18.50 -32.86 41.13
C LYS A 272 -19.85 -33.01 40.42
N SER A 273 -19.83 -32.73 39.12
CA SER A 273 -20.69 -33.31 38.07
C SER A 273 -22.10 -32.74 37.85
N ALA A 274 -22.21 -31.96 36.77
CA ALA A 274 -23.03 -32.24 35.59
C ALA A 274 -24.59 -32.32 35.68
N MET A 275 -25.22 -31.37 34.98
CA MET A 275 -26.26 -31.67 33.96
C MET A 275 -25.90 -30.86 32.70
N VAL A 276 -25.70 -31.51 31.53
CA VAL A 276 -26.72 -31.89 30.53
C VAL A 276 -27.32 -30.67 29.82
N VAL A 277 -26.91 -30.47 28.56
CA VAL A 277 -27.47 -29.50 27.61
C VAL A 277 -28.70 -30.14 26.96
N GLY A 278 -29.86 -29.45 27.00
CA GLY A 278 -31.16 -30.07 26.70
C GLY A 278 -32.18 -29.23 25.91
N GLY A 279 -31.76 -28.11 25.31
CA GLY A 279 -32.55 -27.36 24.30
C GLY A 279 -33.79 -26.59 24.78
N VAL A 280 -34.21 -25.63 23.96
CA VAL A 280 -35.60 -25.30 23.59
C VAL A 280 -35.50 -24.38 22.36
N PHE A 281 -36.21 -24.71 21.29
CA PHE A 281 -36.53 -23.77 20.22
C PHE A 281 -37.76 -22.98 20.65
N LEU A 282 -37.75 -21.65 20.51
CA LEU A 282 -38.99 -20.90 20.42
C LEU A 282 -38.87 -19.80 19.36
N THR A 283 -39.75 -19.88 18.36
CA THR A 283 -39.97 -18.85 17.35
C THR A 283 -41.01 -17.85 17.85
N MET A 284 -40.78 -16.56 17.61
CA MET A 284 -41.79 -15.68 17.01
C MET A 284 -41.15 -14.39 16.52
N ALA A 285 -41.88 -13.66 15.67
CA ALA A 285 -41.43 -12.43 15.02
C ALA A 285 -42.52 -11.34 15.12
N VAL A 286 -42.38 -10.30 14.29
CA VAL A 286 -43.38 -9.27 13.93
C VAL A 286 -43.47 -8.06 14.89
N VAL A 287 -43.84 -6.91 14.30
CA VAL A 287 -44.17 -5.59 14.87
C VAL A 287 -43.00 -4.72 15.35
N SER A 288 -42.43 -3.93 14.42
CA SER A 288 -42.65 -2.47 14.44
C SER A 288 -42.16 -1.78 13.15
N GLN A 289 -43.09 -1.17 12.42
CA GLN A 289 -42.85 -0.12 11.42
C GLN A 289 -43.76 1.06 11.76
N ILE A 290 -43.21 2.24 12.07
CA ILE A 290 -43.90 3.53 11.93
C ILE A 290 -42.85 4.61 11.63
N TYR A 291 -42.86 5.18 10.43
CA TYR A 291 -43.15 6.60 10.15
C TYR A 291 -43.19 6.79 8.60
N PRO A 292 -43.99 7.73 8.05
CA PRO A 292 -44.60 7.54 6.72
C PRO A 292 -43.94 8.31 5.57
N THR A 293 -44.26 7.88 4.34
CA THR A 293 -44.02 8.60 3.08
C THR A 293 -45.32 9.15 2.49
N ILE A 294 -45.35 10.46 2.20
CA ILE A 294 -46.39 11.17 1.42
C ILE A 294 -45.63 12.22 0.57
N GLY A 295 -45.92 12.49 -0.70
CA GLY A 295 -46.95 11.93 -1.59
C GLY A 295 -46.64 12.24 -3.06
N GLN A 296 -47.50 11.81 -3.98
CA GLN A 296 -47.25 11.82 -5.44
C GLN A 296 -47.81 13.07 -6.14
N THR A 297 -47.33 13.37 -7.37
CA THR A 297 -48.21 13.48 -8.54
C THR A 297 -47.44 13.45 -9.87
N SER A 298 -48.04 12.81 -10.88
CA SER A 298 -47.74 12.95 -12.31
C SER A 298 -49.04 13.42 -13.02
N PRO A 299 -48.99 13.96 -14.25
CA PRO A 299 -48.95 13.13 -15.48
C PRO A 299 -47.66 13.41 -16.31
N ALA A 300 -47.11 12.52 -17.13
CA ALA A 300 -47.66 11.63 -18.15
C ALA A 300 -48.15 12.34 -19.42
N ASP A 301 -47.43 12.15 -20.53
CA ASP A 301 -47.93 12.37 -21.89
C ASP A 301 -47.25 11.40 -22.88
N THR A 302 -47.86 11.14 -24.05
CA THR A 302 -47.54 9.96 -24.89
C THR A 302 -47.47 10.25 -26.39
N SER A 303 -46.33 9.96 -27.04
CA SER A 303 -46.17 9.73 -28.49
C SER A 303 -44.68 9.54 -28.85
N THR A 304 -44.26 8.93 -29.97
CA THR A 304 -44.84 7.89 -30.85
C THR A 304 -43.66 7.22 -31.59
N SER A 305 -43.76 5.92 -31.91
CA SER A 305 -42.72 5.20 -32.66
C SER A 305 -42.70 5.56 -34.15
N GLN A 306 -41.51 5.64 -34.75
CA GLN A 306 -41.34 5.34 -36.18
C GLN A 306 -39.93 4.84 -36.53
N GLN A 307 -39.86 3.69 -37.20
CA GLN A 307 -38.68 3.20 -37.92
C GLN A 307 -38.84 3.51 -39.41
N VAL A 308 -37.77 3.96 -40.09
CA VAL A 308 -37.59 3.74 -41.54
C VAL A 308 -36.09 3.49 -41.79
N GLN A 309 -35.77 2.68 -42.81
CA GLN A 309 -34.41 2.28 -43.20
C GLN A 309 -33.93 3.04 -44.47
N PRO A 310 -32.70 2.82 -45.00
CA PRO A 310 -31.98 3.84 -45.79
C PRO A 310 -32.31 3.87 -47.29
N VAL A 311 -31.85 4.93 -47.97
CA VAL A 311 -31.82 5.06 -49.44
C VAL A 311 -30.49 5.66 -49.89
N GLU A 312 -29.80 4.96 -50.79
CA GLU A 312 -28.72 5.43 -51.69
C GLU A 312 -29.26 5.44 -53.14
N PRO A 313 -28.51 5.92 -54.16
CA PRO A 313 -27.69 7.14 -54.22
C PRO A 313 -28.04 8.00 -55.47
N VAL A 314 -27.44 9.19 -55.62
CA VAL A 314 -27.47 9.97 -56.87
C VAL A 314 -26.06 10.48 -57.22
N VAL A 315 -25.79 10.69 -58.51
CA VAL A 315 -24.45 10.74 -59.13
C VAL A 315 -24.26 12.00 -60.00
N GLN A 316 -23.00 12.42 -60.20
CA GLN A 316 -22.51 13.51 -61.10
C GLN A 316 -22.77 14.96 -60.62
N GLN A 317 -22.03 15.99 -61.07
CA GLN A 317 -21.11 16.11 -62.23
C GLN A 317 -19.85 17.00 -61.93
N GLN A 318 -19.03 17.31 -62.95
CA GLN A 318 -17.63 17.81 -62.80
C GLN A 318 -17.38 19.24 -63.36
N ALA A 319 -16.40 19.96 -62.78
CA ALA A 319 -15.58 21.04 -63.38
C ALA A 319 -14.47 21.47 -62.37
N ASN A 320 -13.26 21.94 -62.68
CA ASN A 320 -12.44 22.01 -63.91
C ASN A 320 -10.93 22.06 -63.52
N THR A 321 -10.00 21.73 -64.44
CA THR A 321 -8.52 21.85 -64.27
C THR A 321 -7.99 23.14 -64.96
N PRO A 322 -6.81 23.69 -64.58
CA PRO A 322 -5.48 23.22 -65.04
C PRO A 322 -4.41 23.17 -63.91
N ALA A 323 -3.36 22.35 -63.90
CA ALA A 323 -2.43 21.82 -64.91
C ALA A 323 -1.22 22.72 -65.24
N VAL A 324 -0.02 22.28 -64.82
CA VAL A 324 1.31 22.78 -65.24
C VAL A 324 2.21 21.56 -65.53
N ASN A 325 3.13 21.69 -66.50
CA ASN A 325 3.70 20.56 -67.24
C ASN A 325 4.89 19.84 -66.58
N ALA A 326 5.04 18.56 -66.93
CA ALA A 326 6.28 17.81 -66.83
C ALA A 326 7.08 17.87 -68.15
N GLN A 327 8.39 17.59 -68.11
CA GLN A 327 9.21 17.29 -69.28
C GLN A 327 9.91 15.93 -69.13
N ARG A 328 10.13 15.24 -70.25
CA ARG A 328 10.68 13.87 -70.33
C ARG A 328 12.20 13.89 -70.50
N TYR A 329 12.88 12.82 -70.07
CA TYR A 329 13.96 12.22 -70.87
C TYR A 329 14.07 10.70 -70.65
N GLN A 330 14.45 9.98 -71.70
CA GLN A 330 14.73 8.54 -71.81
C GLN A 330 15.45 8.33 -73.17
N PRO A 331 16.07 7.17 -73.46
CA PRO A 331 16.60 6.12 -72.58
C PRO A 331 18.08 5.77 -72.90
N ALA A 332 18.75 4.96 -72.07
CA ALA A 332 19.97 4.25 -72.48
C ALA A 332 20.28 3.00 -71.61
N ALA A 333 20.85 1.97 -72.26
CA ALA A 333 21.64 0.84 -71.75
C ALA A 333 21.29 0.16 -70.41
N THR A 334 20.92 -1.12 -70.48
CA THR A 334 20.82 -2.05 -69.34
C THR A 334 22.18 -2.38 -68.72
N PRO A 335 22.38 -2.19 -67.41
CA PRO A 335 23.33 -2.99 -66.62
C PRO A 335 22.73 -4.39 -66.36
N ILE A 336 23.59 -5.36 -66.02
CA ILE A 336 23.16 -6.72 -65.69
C ILE A 336 22.31 -6.71 -64.42
N ALA A 337 21.18 -7.41 -64.45
CA ALA A 337 20.29 -7.57 -63.30
C ALA A 337 20.93 -8.47 -62.23
N ILE A 338 21.77 -7.89 -61.36
CA ILE A 338 22.10 -8.50 -60.07
C ILE A 338 20.80 -8.64 -59.31
N ARG A 339 20.34 -9.88 -59.13
CA ARG A 339 19.25 -10.21 -58.19
C ARG A 339 19.75 -10.02 -56.77
N ASN A 340 19.84 -8.77 -56.34
CA ASN A 340 19.61 -8.42 -54.94
C ASN A 340 18.12 -8.69 -54.70
N SER A 341 17.79 -9.95 -54.45
CA SER A 341 16.48 -10.36 -53.98
C SER A 341 16.14 -9.49 -52.79
N ALA A 342 15.12 -8.66 -52.93
CA ALA A 342 14.52 -7.99 -51.78
C ALA A 342 13.87 -9.10 -50.95
N THR A 343 14.65 -9.68 -50.03
CA THR A 343 14.16 -10.67 -49.08
C THR A 343 13.17 -9.96 -48.18
N THR A 344 11.89 -10.03 -48.55
CA THR A 344 10.79 -9.61 -47.68
C THR A 344 10.86 -10.50 -46.45
N THR A 345 11.54 -10.02 -45.41
CA THR A 345 11.70 -10.75 -44.17
C THR A 345 10.33 -10.83 -43.52
N TYR A 346 9.63 -11.95 -43.73
CA TYR A 346 8.43 -12.30 -43.01
C TYR A 346 8.82 -12.51 -41.54
N ILE A 347 8.80 -11.44 -40.75
CA ILE A 347 8.97 -11.51 -39.30
C ILE A 347 7.65 -12.03 -38.72
N GLU A 348 7.48 -13.36 -38.84
CA GLU A 348 6.33 -14.11 -38.33
C GLU A 348 6.16 -13.95 -36.81
N GLN A 349 7.25 -13.59 -36.12
CA GLN A 349 7.35 -13.43 -34.68
C GLN A 349 8.31 -12.29 -34.30
N ILE A 350 7.84 -11.32 -33.51
CA ILE A 350 8.62 -10.22 -32.91
C ILE A 350 8.87 -10.46 -31.42
N GLU A 351 9.83 -9.73 -30.85
CA GLU A 351 10.00 -9.64 -29.39
C GLU A 351 9.12 -8.54 -28.79
N ALA A 352 8.59 -8.76 -27.58
CA ALA A 352 7.72 -7.83 -26.88
C ALA A 352 8.32 -6.42 -26.76
N ARG A 353 9.61 -6.31 -26.42
CA ARG A 353 10.38 -5.04 -26.38
C ARG A 353 10.39 -4.22 -27.68
N SER A 354 10.04 -4.83 -28.82
CA SER A 354 9.96 -4.14 -30.12
C SER A 354 8.53 -3.74 -30.50
N ALA A 355 7.50 -4.14 -29.74
CA ALA A 355 6.09 -4.04 -30.15
C ALA A 355 5.63 -2.61 -30.47
N SER A 356 6.21 -1.58 -29.83
CA SER A 356 5.94 -0.17 -30.14
C SER A 356 6.30 0.25 -31.57
N GLN A 357 7.16 -0.50 -32.27
CA GLN A 357 7.48 -0.28 -33.69
C GLN A 357 6.41 -0.86 -34.64
N TYR A 358 5.48 -1.67 -34.13
CA TYR A 358 4.49 -2.43 -34.90
C TYR A 358 3.04 -2.01 -34.57
N VAL A 359 2.84 -0.83 -33.96
CA VAL A 359 1.50 -0.30 -33.67
C VAL A 359 0.66 -0.22 -34.95
N GLY A 360 -0.56 -0.73 -34.89
CA GLY A 360 -1.49 -0.88 -36.03
C GLY A 360 -1.28 -2.13 -36.89
N GLN A 361 -0.24 -2.93 -36.65
CA GLN A 361 0.07 -4.15 -37.42
C GLN A 361 -0.31 -5.42 -36.64
N GLU A 362 -0.72 -6.47 -37.34
CA GLU A 362 -0.92 -7.81 -36.75
C GLU A 362 0.40 -8.58 -36.72
N VAL A 363 0.83 -8.99 -35.53
CA VAL A 363 2.11 -9.66 -35.28
C VAL A 363 1.94 -10.80 -34.28
N THR A 364 2.89 -11.74 -34.24
CA THR A 364 3.08 -12.63 -33.08
C THR A 364 4.15 -12.03 -32.19
N ALA A 365 3.81 -11.45 -31.05
CA ALA A 365 4.78 -10.87 -30.11
C ALA A 365 5.06 -11.82 -28.94
N CYS A 366 6.34 -12.05 -28.64
CA CYS A 366 6.76 -12.95 -27.55
C CYS A 366 7.62 -12.24 -26.50
N GLY A 367 7.40 -12.58 -25.23
CA GLY A 367 8.17 -12.06 -24.09
C GLY A 367 7.86 -12.82 -22.81
N THR A 368 8.64 -12.58 -21.77
CA THR A 368 8.47 -13.21 -20.46
C THR A 368 7.40 -12.46 -19.66
N VAL A 369 6.38 -13.12 -19.10
CA VAL A 369 5.41 -12.42 -18.24
C VAL A 369 6.11 -11.99 -16.94
N ALA A 370 6.26 -10.69 -16.73
CA ALA A 370 6.91 -10.13 -15.54
C ALA A 370 5.91 -9.77 -14.43
N GLN A 371 4.63 -9.61 -14.77
CA GLN A 371 3.56 -9.34 -13.82
C GLN A 371 2.20 -9.69 -14.42
N THR A 372 1.31 -10.28 -13.60
CA THR A 372 -0.12 -10.37 -13.90
C THR A 372 -0.88 -9.32 -13.07
N THR A 373 -2.00 -8.79 -13.57
CA THR A 373 -2.81 -7.83 -12.80
C THR A 373 -4.29 -7.96 -13.17
N PRO A 374 -5.16 -8.48 -12.27
CA PRO A 374 -6.59 -8.55 -12.52
C PRO A 374 -7.25 -7.16 -12.48
N PHE A 375 -8.33 -7.00 -13.24
CA PHE A 375 -9.20 -5.84 -13.26
C PHE A 375 -10.65 -6.26 -13.50
N SER A 376 -11.60 -5.33 -13.45
CA SER A 376 -13.04 -5.61 -13.42
C SER A 376 -13.67 -6.16 -14.71
N LYS A 377 -12.85 -6.54 -15.71
CA LYS A 377 -13.28 -7.20 -16.96
C LYS A 377 -12.23 -8.20 -17.51
N GLY A 378 -11.21 -8.57 -16.73
CA GLY A 378 -10.13 -9.41 -17.23
C GLY A 378 -8.81 -9.34 -16.45
N VAL A 379 -7.73 -9.74 -17.10
CA VAL A 379 -6.36 -9.77 -16.55
C VAL A 379 -5.37 -9.17 -17.55
N TYR A 380 -4.50 -8.28 -17.07
CA TYR A 380 -3.32 -7.82 -17.79
C TYR A 380 -2.14 -8.77 -17.58
N LEU A 381 -1.45 -9.15 -18.65
CA LEU A 381 -0.14 -9.82 -18.62
C LEU A 381 0.91 -8.83 -19.12
N ASN A 382 1.75 -8.32 -18.23
CA ASN A 382 2.80 -7.36 -18.57
C ASN A 382 4.09 -8.12 -18.92
N LEU A 383 4.60 -7.93 -20.14
CA LEU A 383 5.77 -8.63 -20.66
C LEU A 383 7.08 -7.86 -20.44
N ASP A 384 8.14 -8.62 -20.24
CA ASP A 384 9.55 -8.28 -19.95
C ASP A 384 9.78 -7.51 -18.65
N LYS A 385 8.87 -6.61 -18.23
CA LYS A 385 8.94 -5.82 -17.00
C LYS A 385 7.55 -5.60 -16.39
N PRO A 386 7.44 -5.37 -15.07
CA PRO A 386 6.17 -4.97 -14.44
C PRO A 386 5.68 -3.60 -14.93
N TYR A 387 4.40 -3.31 -14.71
CA TYR A 387 3.88 -1.94 -14.80
C TYR A 387 4.61 -1.03 -13.79
N PRO A 388 5.02 0.20 -14.14
CA PRO A 388 4.70 0.94 -15.36
C PRO A 388 5.79 0.86 -16.46
N GLN A 389 6.67 -0.15 -16.47
CA GLN A 389 7.82 -0.23 -17.38
C GLN A 389 7.71 -1.34 -18.45
N GLN A 390 6.56 -2.01 -18.56
CA GLN A 390 6.40 -3.19 -19.42
C GLN A 390 6.66 -2.90 -20.91
N SER A 391 7.24 -3.88 -21.60
CA SER A 391 7.48 -3.83 -23.05
C SER A 391 6.19 -3.89 -23.87
N LEU A 392 5.25 -4.73 -23.41
CA LEU A 392 3.97 -5.01 -24.05
C LEU A 392 2.98 -5.47 -22.96
N THR A 393 1.72 -5.04 -23.02
CA THR A 393 0.65 -5.62 -22.20
C THR A 393 -0.26 -6.50 -23.05
N LEU A 394 -0.47 -7.76 -22.65
CA LEU A 394 -1.56 -8.56 -23.18
C LEU A 394 -2.81 -8.32 -22.31
N VAL A 395 -3.96 -8.11 -22.94
CA VAL A 395 -5.25 -7.91 -22.26
C VAL A 395 -6.10 -9.15 -22.47
N VAL A 396 -6.24 -10.00 -21.45
CA VAL A 396 -7.13 -11.16 -21.49
C VAL A 396 -8.48 -10.76 -20.91
N TRP A 397 -9.52 -10.68 -21.73
CA TRP A 397 -10.88 -10.34 -21.28
C TRP A 397 -11.58 -11.54 -20.64
N ASP A 398 -12.51 -11.31 -19.70
CA ASP A 398 -13.21 -12.36 -18.94
C ASP A 398 -13.86 -13.44 -19.82
N GLU A 399 -14.43 -13.05 -20.97
CA GLU A 399 -15.03 -13.97 -21.95
C GLU A 399 -14.05 -14.99 -22.54
N SER A 400 -12.75 -14.67 -22.55
CA SER A 400 -11.66 -15.53 -23.00
C SER A 400 -10.87 -16.15 -21.84
N LEU A 401 -10.97 -15.59 -20.63
CA LEU A 401 -10.12 -15.92 -19.48
C LEU A 401 -10.10 -17.42 -19.19
N SER A 402 -11.26 -18.05 -18.96
CA SER A 402 -11.34 -19.49 -18.67
C SER A 402 -10.81 -20.37 -19.81
N ALA A 403 -10.94 -19.93 -21.07
CA ALA A 403 -10.42 -20.67 -22.21
C ALA A 403 -8.88 -20.56 -22.32
N VAL A 404 -8.31 -19.40 -21.97
CA VAL A 404 -6.85 -19.22 -21.88
C VAL A 404 -6.27 -19.98 -20.68
N GLU A 405 -6.91 -19.93 -19.51
CA GLU A 405 -6.44 -20.63 -18.32
C GLU A 405 -6.50 -22.15 -18.46
N ASN A 406 -7.54 -22.69 -19.10
CA ASN A 406 -7.58 -24.11 -19.47
C ASN A 406 -6.47 -24.55 -20.45
N LYS A 407 -5.84 -23.59 -21.16
CA LYS A 407 -4.75 -23.85 -22.13
C LYS A 407 -3.35 -23.65 -21.55
N LEU A 408 -3.18 -22.64 -20.69
CA LEU A 408 -1.86 -22.22 -20.17
C LEU A 408 -1.65 -22.53 -18.68
N GLY A 409 -2.71 -22.92 -17.96
CA GLY A 409 -2.78 -22.81 -16.50
C GLY A 409 -3.29 -21.43 -16.05
N GLY A 410 -3.69 -21.33 -14.78
CA GLY A 410 -4.20 -20.08 -14.20
C GLY A 410 -3.19 -18.94 -14.34
N LEU A 411 -3.65 -17.75 -14.77
CA LEU A 411 -2.77 -16.72 -15.33
C LEU A 411 -1.68 -16.25 -14.36
N SER A 412 -1.99 -16.18 -13.07
CA SER A 412 -1.03 -15.85 -11.99
C SER A 412 0.20 -16.75 -11.95
N GLY A 413 0.09 -18.00 -12.42
CA GLY A 413 1.20 -18.95 -12.54
C GLY A 413 2.12 -18.72 -13.74
N LEU A 414 1.82 -17.76 -14.62
CA LEU A 414 2.63 -17.44 -15.80
C LEU A 414 3.79 -16.48 -15.50
N VAL A 415 3.90 -15.89 -14.31
CA VAL A 415 5.00 -14.98 -13.98
C VAL A 415 6.34 -15.72 -14.06
N GLY A 416 7.27 -15.20 -14.86
CA GLY A 416 8.54 -15.84 -15.23
C GLY A 416 8.47 -16.77 -16.46
N VAL A 417 7.30 -16.94 -17.09
CA VAL A 417 7.11 -17.81 -18.26
C VAL A 417 7.16 -17.02 -19.56
N ASP A 418 7.90 -17.55 -20.53
CA ASP A 418 7.96 -17.06 -21.91
C ASP A 418 6.70 -17.46 -22.68
N ILE A 419 5.91 -16.46 -23.12
CA ILE A 419 4.69 -16.66 -23.91
C ILE A 419 4.75 -15.87 -25.22
N CYS A 420 3.96 -16.34 -26.19
CA CYS A 420 3.79 -15.74 -27.50
C CYS A 420 2.30 -15.44 -27.74
N ALA A 421 1.99 -14.21 -28.14
CA ALA A 421 0.63 -13.74 -28.40
C ALA A 421 0.51 -13.12 -29.78
N ARG A 422 -0.51 -13.52 -30.54
CA ARG A 422 -0.81 -13.02 -31.87
C ARG A 422 -1.99 -12.05 -31.84
N GLY A 423 -1.83 -10.90 -32.48
CA GLY A 423 -2.93 -9.96 -32.72
C GLY A 423 -2.43 -8.59 -33.18
N PRO A 424 -3.35 -7.64 -33.42
CA PRO A 424 -2.99 -6.26 -33.72
C PRO A 424 -2.38 -5.57 -32.50
N VAL A 425 -1.24 -4.91 -32.66
CA VAL A 425 -0.68 -4.06 -31.61
C VAL A 425 -1.46 -2.75 -31.56
N GLY A 426 -2.37 -2.63 -30.58
CA GLY A 426 -2.99 -1.36 -30.21
C GLY A 426 -2.12 -0.58 -29.24
N GLU A 427 -2.57 0.62 -28.84
CA GLU A 427 -1.88 1.45 -27.86
C GLU A 427 -2.86 2.04 -26.84
N TYR A 428 -2.48 2.10 -25.56
CA TYR A 428 -3.27 2.75 -24.50
C TYR A 428 -2.38 3.55 -23.55
N ARG A 429 -2.59 4.87 -23.47
CA ARG A 429 -1.74 5.81 -22.70
C ARG A 429 -0.25 5.65 -23.03
N ASN A 430 0.06 5.66 -24.33
CA ASN A 430 1.41 5.56 -24.90
C ASN A 430 2.16 4.27 -24.52
N ARG A 431 1.44 3.13 -24.55
CA ARG A 431 1.92 1.78 -24.21
C ARG A 431 1.34 0.77 -25.19
N PRO A 432 2.16 -0.06 -25.88
CA PRO A 432 1.65 -1.06 -26.79
C PRO A 432 0.90 -2.17 -26.04
N GLN A 433 -0.15 -2.68 -26.67
CA GLN A 433 -0.99 -3.75 -26.12
C GLN A 433 -1.56 -4.67 -27.21
N ILE A 434 -1.75 -5.95 -26.89
CA ILE A 434 -2.50 -6.92 -27.73
C ILE A 434 -3.70 -7.42 -26.93
N GLN A 435 -4.87 -7.48 -27.56
CA GLN A 435 -6.10 -8.02 -26.93
C GLN A 435 -6.25 -9.51 -27.25
N ILE A 436 -6.49 -10.32 -26.21
CA ILE A 436 -6.57 -11.78 -26.29
C ILE A 436 -8.04 -12.19 -26.22
N ASN A 437 -8.68 -12.19 -27.40
CA ASN A 437 -10.11 -12.46 -27.57
C ASN A 437 -10.39 -13.95 -27.91
N ALA A 438 -9.37 -14.81 -27.86
CA ALA A 438 -9.49 -16.26 -28.04
C ALA A 438 -8.26 -16.99 -27.47
N ALA A 439 -8.46 -18.19 -26.93
CA ALA A 439 -7.36 -19.03 -26.46
C ALA A 439 -6.41 -19.52 -27.58
N SER A 440 -6.82 -19.44 -28.85
CA SER A 440 -5.92 -19.66 -29.99
C SER A 440 -4.84 -18.59 -30.11
N ALA A 441 -5.13 -17.34 -29.71
CA ALA A 441 -4.27 -16.18 -29.90
C ALA A 441 -3.02 -16.15 -28.98
N VAL A 442 -2.95 -16.97 -27.93
CA VAL A 442 -1.82 -17.00 -26.99
C VAL A 442 -1.32 -18.43 -26.74
N HIS A 443 -0.02 -18.63 -26.64
CA HIS A 443 0.61 -19.92 -26.39
C HIS A 443 1.93 -19.79 -25.60
N LEU A 444 2.35 -20.86 -24.94
CA LEU A 444 3.69 -20.97 -24.37
C LEU A 444 4.72 -21.01 -25.52
N LYS A 445 5.84 -20.32 -25.38
CA LYS A 445 6.91 -20.30 -26.39
C LYS A 445 7.67 -21.64 -26.36
N SER A 446 7.38 -22.50 -27.35
CA SER A 446 7.90 -23.86 -27.41
C SER A 446 9.38 -23.93 -27.86
N ASN A 447 10.27 -24.41 -26.99
CA ASN A 447 11.66 -24.68 -27.34
C ASN A 447 11.83 -26.15 -27.78
N ALA A 448 12.02 -26.40 -29.09
CA ALA A 448 12.42 -27.69 -29.66
C ALA A 448 12.96 -27.48 -31.10
N PRO A 449 13.78 -28.40 -31.68
CA PRO A 449 14.35 -29.64 -31.12
C PRO A 449 15.77 -29.41 -30.54
N GLN A 450 16.49 -30.36 -29.92
CA GLN A 450 16.32 -31.83 -29.83
C GLN A 450 16.81 -32.34 -28.44
N LEU A 451 16.53 -33.60 -28.09
CA LEU A 451 16.98 -34.23 -26.85
C LEU A 451 18.51 -34.45 -26.83
N ALA A 452 19.18 -34.11 -25.72
CA ALA A 452 20.27 -34.90 -25.13
C ALA A 452 20.56 -34.43 -23.68
N ALA A 453 21.21 -35.29 -22.89
CA ALA A 453 21.48 -35.06 -21.47
C ALA A 453 22.62 -34.06 -21.21
N ALA A 454 22.42 -33.18 -20.21
CA ALA A 454 23.49 -32.65 -19.36
C ALA A 454 22.93 -32.28 -17.97
N ASN A 455 23.79 -32.24 -16.96
CA ASN A 455 23.43 -31.95 -15.57
C ASN A 455 23.72 -30.48 -15.20
N GLN A 456 23.01 -30.02 -14.16
CA GLN A 456 23.32 -28.85 -13.32
C GLN A 456 23.11 -27.42 -13.87
N GLN A 457 22.70 -26.56 -12.93
CA GLN A 457 22.71 -25.08 -12.94
C GLN A 457 21.94 -24.36 -14.07
N SER A 458 20.65 -24.15 -13.80
CA SER A 458 19.92 -22.96 -14.26
C SER A 458 19.39 -22.22 -13.01
N ASN A 459 19.35 -20.88 -13.05
CA ASN A 459 19.00 -20.07 -11.88
C ASN A 459 17.52 -20.30 -11.49
N GLU A 460 17.29 -20.75 -10.26
CA GLU A 460 15.96 -20.68 -9.65
C GLU A 460 15.59 -19.21 -9.41
N ILE A 461 14.32 -18.85 -9.67
CA ILE A 461 13.71 -17.75 -8.91
C ILE A 461 13.73 -18.22 -7.46
N ASN A 462 14.53 -17.56 -6.61
CA ASN A 462 14.79 -17.97 -5.24
C ASN A 462 13.57 -17.72 -4.34
N VAL A 463 12.52 -18.51 -4.54
CA VAL A 463 11.32 -18.51 -3.70
C VAL A 463 11.71 -19.08 -2.34
N GLU A 464 11.69 -18.23 -1.31
CA GLU A 464 12.28 -18.54 -0.02
C GLU A 464 11.72 -19.85 0.55
N ARG A 465 12.61 -20.83 0.74
CA ARG A 465 12.28 -22.09 1.41
C ARG A 465 12.27 -21.86 2.91
N ILE A 466 11.16 -22.20 3.56
CA ILE A 466 10.98 -22.03 5.01
C ILE A 466 10.48 -23.33 5.65
N GLU A 467 10.83 -23.54 6.91
CA GLU A 467 10.16 -24.55 7.74
C GLU A 467 8.78 -24.03 8.19
N ALA A 468 7.78 -24.91 8.31
CA ALA A 468 6.37 -24.57 8.47
C ALA A 468 6.08 -23.79 9.77
N PHE A 469 6.86 -24.02 10.84
CA PHE A 469 6.81 -23.20 12.05
C PHE A 469 7.17 -21.71 11.84
N ARG A 470 7.85 -21.36 10.74
CA ARG A 470 8.15 -19.98 10.34
C ARG A 470 6.99 -19.31 9.60
N ALA A 471 5.97 -20.05 9.15
CA ALA A 471 4.86 -19.53 8.35
C ALA A 471 4.20 -18.22 8.89
N PRO A 472 4.09 -17.95 10.21
CA PRO A 472 3.56 -16.68 10.72
C PRO A 472 4.30 -15.41 10.25
N PHE A 473 5.55 -15.52 9.80
CA PHE A 473 6.35 -14.39 9.32
C PHE A 473 6.25 -14.16 7.79
N TYR A 474 5.48 -14.99 7.07
CA TYR A 474 5.39 -15.00 5.60
C TYR A 474 3.94 -14.94 5.09
N VAL A 475 2.99 -14.53 5.94
CA VAL A 475 1.59 -14.36 5.53
C VAL A 475 1.51 -13.32 4.41
N GLY A 476 0.81 -13.65 3.32
CA GLY A 476 0.75 -12.87 2.09
C GLY A 476 1.94 -13.05 1.13
N LYS A 477 2.99 -13.78 1.53
CA LYS A 477 4.13 -14.12 0.65
C LYS A 477 3.98 -15.52 0.07
N GLN A 478 4.41 -15.70 -1.18
CA GLN A 478 4.63 -17.01 -1.78
C GLN A 478 5.98 -17.56 -1.34
N VAL A 479 6.00 -18.77 -0.79
CA VAL A 479 7.18 -19.45 -0.24
C VAL A 479 7.12 -20.95 -0.50
N MET A 480 8.25 -21.66 -0.36
CA MET A 480 8.24 -23.12 -0.25
C MET A 480 8.26 -23.53 1.23
N ALA A 481 7.08 -23.71 1.83
CA ALA A 481 6.95 -24.08 3.24
C ALA A 481 7.01 -25.61 3.42
N CYS A 482 7.88 -26.09 4.29
CA CYS A 482 8.14 -27.50 4.54
C CYS A 482 7.87 -27.91 5.99
N GLY A 483 7.26 -29.06 6.23
CA GLY A 483 6.99 -29.53 7.58
C GLY A 483 6.57 -31.00 7.62
N VAL A 484 6.58 -31.59 8.82
CA VAL A 484 6.24 -33.02 9.00
C VAL A 484 4.72 -33.18 9.02
N LEU A 485 4.16 -34.05 8.19
CA LEU A 485 2.71 -34.32 8.18
C LEU A 485 2.30 -35.01 9.48
N ALA A 486 1.76 -34.26 10.44
CA ALA A 486 1.38 -34.74 11.76
C ALA A 486 -0.03 -35.35 11.80
N GLY A 487 -0.90 -35.01 10.84
CA GLY A 487 -2.23 -35.60 10.69
C GLY A 487 -3.04 -35.04 9.53
N THR A 488 -4.11 -35.73 9.18
CA THR A 488 -5.01 -35.45 8.05
C THR A 488 -6.45 -35.25 8.55
N SER A 489 -7.28 -34.53 7.78
CA SER A 489 -8.72 -34.41 8.06
C SER A 489 -9.50 -34.06 6.79
N ARG A 490 -10.55 -34.83 6.45
CA ARG A 490 -11.44 -34.52 5.31
C ARG A 490 -12.52 -33.50 5.68
N PHE A 491 -12.92 -32.69 4.71
CA PHE A 491 -14.09 -31.82 4.74
C PHE A 491 -14.88 -31.96 3.43
N SER A 492 -16.04 -31.31 3.32
CA SER A 492 -17.01 -31.52 2.23
C SER A 492 -16.55 -31.12 0.82
N LYS A 493 -15.34 -30.60 0.64
CA LYS A 493 -14.72 -30.27 -0.66
C LYS A 493 -13.23 -30.64 -0.75
N GLY A 494 -12.69 -31.45 0.16
CA GLY A 494 -11.26 -31.79 0.14
C GLY A 494 -10.69 -32.32 1.46
N MET A 495 -9.39 -32.10 1.66
CA MET A 495 -8.62 -32.55 2.83
C MET A 495 -7.66 -31.49 3.33
N TYR A 496 -7.56 -31.35 4.65
CA TYR A 496 -6.52 -30.61 5.36
C TYR A 496 -5.36 -31.54 5.72
N LEU A 497 -4.13 -31.11 5.43
CA LEU A 497 -2.89 -31.72 5.90
C LEU A 497 -2.28 -30.83 6.98
N SER A 498 -2.17 -31.32 8.22
CA SER A 498 -1.64 -30.56 9.36
C SER A 498 -0.14 -30.77 9.49
N LEU A 499 0.66 -29.70 9.40
CA LEU A 499 2.11 -29.75 9.53
C LEU A 499 2.59 -29.53 10.97
N ASP A 500 3.67 -30.22 11.30
CA ASP A 500 4.45 -30.32 12.55
C ASP A 500 3.68 -30.77 13.81
N LYS A 501 2.39 -30.45 13.91
CA LYS A 501 1.50 -30.78 15.03
C LYS A 501 0.11 -31.09 14.50
N LYS A 502 -0.65 -31.90 15.24
CA LYS A 502 -2.05 -32.22 14.89
C LYS A 502 -2.96 -31.02 15.13
N TYR A 503 -4.02 -30.89 14.33
CA TYR A 503 -5.12 -29.96 14.54
C TYR A 503 -5.65 -30.05 15.99
N PRO A 504 -5.96 -28.93 16.68
CA PRO A 504 -5.96 -27.54 16.20
C PRO A 504 -4.64 -26.78 16.38
N ASN A 505 -3.54 -27.48 16.67
CA ASN A 505 -2.26 -26.88 17.09
C ASN A 505 -1.18 -26.88 15.98
N GLN A 506 -1.57 -27.13 14.72
CA GLN A 506 -0.66 -27.22 13.57
C GLN A 506 0.04 -25.89 13.26
N THR A 507 1.28 -25.95 12.79
CA THR A 507 2.06 -24.75 12.41
C THR A 507 1.56 -24.13 11.11
N LEU A 508 1.25 -25.00 10.15
CA LEU A 508 0.67 -24.67 8.86
C LEU A 508 -0.31 -25.76 8.44
N THR A 509 -1.32 -25.38 7.67
CA THR A 509 -2.32 -26.29 7.09
C THR A 509 -2.19 -26.30 5.57
N LEU A 510 -2.01 -27.45 4.93
CA LEU A 510 -2.14 -27.51 3.47
C LEU A 510 -3.58 -27.89 3.13
N VAL A 511 -4.23 -27.10 2.28
CA VAL A 511 -5.61 -27.36 1.82
C VAL A 511 -5.53 -28.01 0.45
N VAL A 512 -5.96 -29.26 0.34
CA VAL A 512 -6.03 -30.01 -0.93
C VAL A 512 -7.50 -30.17 -1.30
N TRP A 513 -7.92 -29.55 -2.40
CA TRP A 513 -9.27 -29.69 -2.94
C TRP A 513 -9.49 -31.08 -3.55
N ASP A 514 -10.71 -31.60 -3.50
CA ASP A 514 -11.01 -33.03 -3.72
C ASP A 514 -10.56 -33.53 -5.12
N GLU A 515 -10.68 -32.68 -6.15
CA GLU A 515 -10.21 -32.91 -7.51
C GLU A 515 -8.67 -33.11 -7.61
N SER A 516 -7.91 -32.54 -6.67
CA SER A 516 -6.45 -32.73 -6.59
C SER A 516 -6.05 -33.93 -5.72
N ILE A 517 -6.95 -34.50 -4.91
CA ILE A 517 -6.60 -35.60 -3.99
C ILE A 517 -6.19 -36.85 -4.76
N ALA A 518 -7.01 -37.35 -5.70
CA ALA A 518 -6.70 -38.59 -6.41
C ALA A 518 -5.39 -38.53 -7.24
N PRO A 519 -5.10 -37.44 -8.00
CA PRO A 519 -3.80 -37.27 -8.65
C PRO A 519 -2.62 -37.24 -7.67
N LEU A 520 -2.78 -36.63 -6.49
CA LEU A 520 -1.72 -36.55 -5.48
C LEU A 520 -1.51 -37.87 -4.73
N GLU A 521 -2.58 -38.57 -4.35
CA GLU A 521 -2.48 -39.89 -3.71
C GLU A 521 -1.95 -40.95 -4.70
N SER A 522 -2.17 -40.81 -6.00
CA SER A 522 -1.51 -41.63 -7.03
C SER A 522 0.00 -41.34 -7.18
N LYS A 523 0.47 -40.16 -6.76
CA LYS A 523 1.88 -39.73 -6.84
C LYS A 523 2.66 -40.02 -5.55
N PHE A 524 1.97 -40.04 -4.40
CA PHE A 524 2.58 -40.10 -3.08
C PHE A 524 2.10 -41.26 -2.18
N GLY A 525 1.13 -42.08 -2.65
CA GLY A 525 0.33 -42.93 -1.76
C GLY A 525 -0.69 -42.09 -0.97
N SER A 526 -1.62 -42.74 -0.27
CA SER A 526 -2.64 -42.00 0.48
C SER A 526 -2.02 -41.12 1.56
N PHE A 527 -2.49 -39.89 1.72
CA PHE A 527 -1.96 -38.94 2.70
C PHE A 527 -1.97 -39.50 4.13
N ASN A 528 -2.95 -40.35 4.45
CA ASN A 528 -3.04 -41.05 5.74
C ASN A 528 -1.85 -41.98 6.02
N SER A 529 -1.27 -42.57 4.97
CA SER A 529 -0.08 -43.43 5.05
C SER A 529 1.25 -42.66 5.02
N GLN A 530 1.23 -41.37 4.68
CA GLN A 530 2.41 -40.50 4.66
C GLN A 530 2.53 -39.61 5.92
N VAL A 531 1.69 -39.84 6.94
CA VAL A 531 1.81 -39.22 8.26
C VAL A 531 3.16 -39.60 8.89
N GLY A 532 3.88 -38.61 9.41
CA GLY A 532 5.26 -38.74 9.90
C GLY A 532 6.35 -38.42 8.86
N ARG A 533 5.99 -38.14 7.60
CA ARG A 533 6.94 -37.71 6.56
C ARG A 533 6.87 -36.21 6.27
N THR A 534 7.97 -35.64 5.77
CA THR A 534 8.06 -34.23 5.42
C THR A 534 7.43 -33.94 4.06
N PHE A 535 6.46 -33.03 4.04
CA PHE A 535 5.95 -32.42 2.80
C PHE A 535 6.47 -30.99 2.68
N CYS A 536 6.69 -30.55 1.44
CA CYS A 536 6.97 -29.18 1.06
C CYS A 536 5.89 -28.68 0.10
N ALA A 537 5.30 -27.52 0.40
CA ALA A 537 4.31 -26.87 -0.41
C ALA A 537 4.81 -25.50 -0.88
N LEU A 538 4.85 -25.29 -2.19
CA LEU A 538 4.98 -23.97 -2.80
C LEU A 538 3.61 -23.30 -2.82
N GLY A 539 3.51 -22.06 -2.32
CA GLY A 539 2.28 -21.28 -2.42
C GLY A 539 2.24 -20.10 -1.46
N THR A 540 1.19 -19.30 -1.56
CA THR A 540 0.96 -18.14 -0.70
C THR A 540 0.45 -18.58 0.66
N ILE A 541 1.08 -18.11 1.75
CA ILE A 541 0.58 -18.36 3.10
C ILE A 541 -0.57 -17.40 3.40
N GLU A 542 -1.74 -17.94 3.65
CA GLU A 542 -2.94 -17.22 4.03
C GLU A 542 -3.27 -17.42 5.51
N LYS A 543 -4.10 -16.55 6.08
CA LYS A 543 -4.67 -16.71 7.41
C LYS A 543 -6.18 -16.96 7.30
N TYR A 544 -6.59 -18.21 7.44
CA TYR A 544 -8.00 -18.58 7.46
C TYR A 544 -8.51 -18.76 8.89
N LYS A 545 -9.44 -17.88 9.30
CA LYS A 545 -9.97 -17.78 10.68
C LYS A 545 -8.85 -17.54 11.70
N LYS A 546 -8.41 -18.59 12.40
CA LYS A 546 -7.32 -18.55 13.39
C LYS A 546 -6.05 -19.29 12.95
N ASN A 547 -6.11 -20.03 11.85
CA ASN A 547 -5.04 -20.93 11.39
C ASN A 547 -4.32 -20.32 10.18
N LEU A 548 -3.08 -20.73 9.96
CA LEU A 548 -2.37 -20.46 8.72
C LEU A 548 -2.59 -21.60 7.74
N GLN A 549 -2.65 -21.27 6.45
CA GLN A 549 -2.80 -22.26 5.38
C GLN A 549 -2.01 -21.92 4.12
N ILE A 550 -1.71 -22.92 3.31
CA ILE A 550 -1.42 -22.78 1.87
C ILE A 550 -2.49 -23.58 1.13
N GLN A 551 -3.10 -22.99 0.10
CA GLN A 551 -3.99 -23.70 -0.81
C GLN A 551 -3.16 -24.41 -1.89
N ILE A 552 -3.37 -25.72 -2.07
CA ILE A 552 -2.68 -26.52 -3.09
C ILE A 552 -3.49 -26.43 -4.39
N GLU A 553 -3.35 -25.29 -5.07
CA GLU A 553 -4.00 -24.99 -6.35
C GLU A 553 -3.44 -25.81 -7.52
N ASN A 554 -2.21 -26.33 -7.39
CA ASN A 554 -1.55 -27.15 -8.41
C ASN A 554 -0.84 -28.36 -7.75
N PRO A 555 -1.14 -29.61 -8.16
CA PRO A 555 -0.48 -30.83 -7.66
C PRO A 555 1.06 -30.90 -7.81
N GLN A 556 1.68 -30.05 -8.65
CA GLN A 556 3.14 -29.97 -8.76
C GLN A 556 3.79 -29.07 -7.70
N PHE A 557 3.01 -28.21 -7.05
CA PHE A 557 3.50 -27.36 -5.96
C PHE A 557 3.61 -28.12 -4.63
N LEU A 558 2.95 -29.28 -4.50
CA LEU A 558 3.15 -30.20 -3.38
C LEU A 558 4.25 -31.23 -3.72
N ARG A 559 5.23 -31.37 -2.82
CA ARG A 559 6.32 -32.35 -2.90
C ARG A 559 6.41 -33.15 -1.60
N LEU A 560 6.41 -34.47 -1.71
CA LEU A 560 6.79 -35.37 -0.62
C LEU A 560 8.32 -35.53 -0.65
N MET A 561 8.99 -35.23 0.46
CA MET A 561 10.43 -35.42 0.57
C MET A 561 10.76 -36.90 0.77
N LEU A 562 11.88 -37.34 0.20
CA LEU A 562 12.55 -38.56 0.64
C LEU A 562 13.31 -38.25 1.93
N ASN A 563 13.31 -39.21 2.86
CA ASN A 563 14.06 -39.15 4.12
C ASN A 563 15.48 -39.69 3.92
#